data_AF-A0A1V5K1T0-F1
#
_entry.id   AF-A0A1V5K1T0-F1
#
_cell.length_a   1.000
_cell.length_b   1.000
_cell.length_c   1.000
_cell.angle_alpha   90.00
_cell.angle_beta   90.00
_cell.angle_gamma   90.00
#
_symmetry.space_group_name_H-M   'P 1'
#
loop_
_entity.id
_entity.type
_entity.pdbx_description
1 polymer ?
#
loop_
_entity_poly.entity_id
_entity_poly.type
_entity_poly.pdbx_seq_one_letter_code
_entity_poly.pdbx_strand_id
1 'polypeptide(L)'
;MSTKKRRPTIGEDPLDAILTPSNPEPSAPPVKSPRPPRVPKEKPVPKVEPTPQPTAIPEVTHAGGKLLKVTYNVQEELVEETRNAVLALSGPPLRLTLSALVENALRRELARLRKEHNGGKPFEGPGTALRGGRPIR
;
A
#
# COMPACT_ATOMS: atom_id res chain seq x y z
N MET A 1 -13.93 4.05 53.48
CA MET A 1 -14.19 2.60 53.43
C MET A 1 -15.44 2.33 52.61
N SER A 2 -15.40 1.22 51.86
CA SER A 2 -16.53 0.48 51.28
C SER A 2 -16.92 0.75 49.82
N THR A 3 -16.50 -0.21 49.02
CA THR A 3 -16.66 -0.45 47.58
C THR A 3 -18.00 -1.14 47.30
N LYS A 4 -18.74 -0.68 46.28
CA LYS A 4 -19.91 -1.44 45.78
C LYS A 4 -19.45 -2.39 44.68
N LYS A 5 -19.07 -3.61 45.09
CA LYS A 5 -18.85 -4.79 44.23
C LYS A 5 -20.08 -5.02 43.35
N ARG A 6 -19.93 -4.91 42.03
CA ARG A 6 -20.88 -5.49 41.08
C ARG A 6 -20.65 -7.01 41.03
N ARG A 7 -21.76 -7.75 41.01
CA ARG A 7 -21.79 -9.22 40.99
C ARG A 7 -21.30 -9.72 39.62
N PRO A 8 -20.53 -10.81 39.55
CA PRO A 8 -20.15 -11.40 38.28
C PRO A 8 -21.37 -12.11 37.69
N THR A 9 -21.89 -11.59 36.58
CA THR A 9 -22.80 -12.34 35.72
C THR A 9 -21.97 -13.20 34.77
N ILE A 10 -22.33 -14.47 34.70
CA ILE A 10 -21.81 -15.46 33.75
C ILE A 10 -21.89 -14.92 32.31
N GLY A 11 -20.80 -15.05 31.54
CA GLY A 11 -20.78 -15.09 30.07
C GLY A 11 -21.30 -13.85 29.33
N GLU A 12 -20.47 -12.81 29.22
CA GLU A 12 -20.73 -11.61 28.39
C GLU A 12 -20.32 -11.77 26.91
N ASP A 13 -19.91 -12.97 26.45
CA ASP A 13 -19.60 -13.19 25.04
C ASP A 13 -20.41 -14.34 24.41
N PRO A 14 -21.43 -14.05 23.57
CA PRO A 14 -22.16 -15.08 22.84
C PRO A 14 -21.32 -15.79 21.75
N LEU A 15 -20.07 -15.38 21.51
CA LEU A 15 -19.15 -16.03 20.57
C LEU A 15 -18.30 -17.15 21.20
N ASP A 16 -18.25 -17.25 22.52
CA ASP A 16 -17.48 -18.28 23.24
C ASP A 16 -18.10 -19.69 23.14
N ALA A 17 -19.36 -19.82 22.71
CA ALA A 17 -20.00 -21.11 22.48
C ALA A 17 -19.58 -21.80 21.17
N ILE A 18 -18.91 -21.08 20.25
CA ILE A 18 -18.53 -21.57 18.91
C ILE A 18 -17.03 -21.88 18.82
N LEU A 19 -16.23 -21.36 19.74
CA LEU A 19 -14.82 -21.74 19.86
C LEU A 19 -14.71 -22.89 20.84
N THR A 20 -14.41 -24.07 20.33
CA THR A 20 -13.96 -25.20 21.15
C THR A 20 -12.44 -25.09 21.34
N PRO A 21 -11.90 -24.58 22.47
CA PRO A 21 -10.52 -24.85 22.83
C PRO A 21 -10.50 -26.20 23.56
N SER A 22 -10.38 -27.29 22.81
CA SER A 22 -9.98 -28.58 23.38
C SER A 22 -8.50 -28.49 23.79
N ASN A 23 -8.25 -28.43 25.09
CA ASN A 23 -6.94 -28.58 25.72
C ASN A 23 -7.17 -29.20 27.12
N PRO A 24 -6.24 -29.93 27.78
CA PRO A 24 -5.01 -30.63 27.35
C PRO A 24 -5.01 -32.13 27.79
N GLU A 25 -4.03 -32.95 27.37
CA GLU A 25 -3.12 -33.67 28.31
C GLU A 25 -2.05 -34.54 27.60
N PRO A 26 -0.91 -34.81 28.26
CA PRO A 26 0.38 -35.16 27.67
C PRO A 26 0.69 -36.68 27.73
N SER A 27 1.61 -37.17 26.90
CA SER A 27 2.66 -38.15 27.29
C SER A 27 3.48 -38.65 26.08
N ALA A 28 4.80 -38.70 26.28
CA ALA A 28 5.84 -39.52 25.62
C ALA A 28 6.53 -39.05 24.32
N PRO A 29 7.83 -38.68 24.39
CA PRO A 29 8.84 -38.99 23.37
C PRO A 29 9.53 -40.35 23.71
N PRO A 30 10.56 -40.86 22.99
CA PRO A 30 11.05 -40.65 21.62
C PRO A 30 11.25 -41.99 20.85
N VAL A 31 11.25 -42.03 19.50
CA VAL A 31 11.95 -43.10 18.77
C VAL A 31 12.69 -42.54 17.55
N LYS A 32 14.00 -42.78 17.57
CA LYS A 32 15.01 -42.48 16.57
C LYS A 32 14.83 -43.37 15.34
N SER A 33 15.06 -42.84 14.14
CA SER A 33 15.76 -43.58 13.09
C SER A 33 16.54 -42.63 12.17
N PRO A 34 17.82 -42.94 11.87
CA PRO A 34 18.74 -42.02 11.22
C PRO A 34 18.57 -42.05 9.69
N ARG A 35 18.50 -40.87 9.06
CA ARG A 35 18.63 -40.75 7.60
C ARG A 35 20.11 -40.47 7.25
N PRO A 36 20.71 -41.17 6.27
CA PRO A 36 22.16 -41.18 6.05
C PRO A 36 22.70 -39.81 5.57
N PRO A 37 24.01 -39.55 5.77
CA PRO A 37 24.63 -38.31 5.34
C PRO A 37 24.84 -38.34 3.82
N ARG A 38 24.42 -37.28 3.12
CA ARG A 38 24.86 -37.02 1.74
C ARG A 38 25.54 -35.67 1.70
N VAL A 39 26.85 -35.67 1.54
CA VAL A 39 27.69 -34.49 1.29
C VAL A 39 28.40 -34.72 -0.07
N PRO A 40 29.02 -33.71 -0.70
CA PRO A 40 28.40 -32.77 -1.64
C PRO A 40 29.13 -32.72 -3.02
N LYS A 41 28.54 -31.99 -3.99
CA LYS A 41 29.17 -31.14 -5.04
C LYS A 41 28.53 -31.35 -6.42
N GLU A 42 27.86 -30.31 -6.91
CA GLU A 42 27.92 -29.94 -8.33
C GLU A 42 27.90 -28.41 -8.44
N LYS A 43 28.92 -27.89 -9.11
CA LYS A 43 29.15 -26.46 -9.40
C LYS A 43 28.48 -26.11 -10.76
N PRO A 44 28.35 -24.82 -11.09
CA PRO A 44 27.15 -24.23 -11.71
C PRO A 44 27.17 -24.26 -13.24
N VAL A 45 25.98 -24.25 -13.84
CA VAL A 45 25.76 -24.07 -15.30
C VAL A 45 24.72 -22.94 -15.49
N PRO A 46 24.66 -22.27 -16.66
CA PRO A 46 25.35 -21.02 -16.93
C PRO A 46 24.39 -19.83 -17.09
N LYS A 47 25.00 -18.65 -17.09
CA LYS A 47 24.44 -17.31 -17.30
C LYS A 47 23.42 -17.27 -18.45
N VAL A 48 22.14 -17.21 -18.10
CA VAL A 48 21.07 -16.86 -19.04
C VAL A 48 21.25 -15.38 -19.41
N GLU A 49 21.44 -15.12 -20.69
CA GLU A 49 21.46 -13.77 -21.26
C GLU A 49 20.20 -13.00 -20.88
N PRO A 50 20.30 -11.71 -20.53
CA PRO A 50 19.13 -10.91 -20.23
C PRO A 50 18.35 -10.65 -21.52
N THR A 51 17.14 -11.21 -21.58
CA THR A 51 16.11 -10.85 -22.55
C THR A 51 16.00 -9.32 -22.65
N PRO A 52 15.95 -8.73 -23.85
CA PRO A 52 15.81 -7.28 -24.00
C PRO A 52 14.51 -6.84 -23.32
N GLN A 53 14.66 -6.02 -22.29
CA GLN A 53 13.54 -5.44 -21.54
C GLN A 53 12.68 -4.63 -22.53
N PRO A 54 11.38 -4.93 -22.69
CA PRO A 54 10.49 -4.05 -23.41
C PRO A 54 10.49 -2.71 -22.68
N THR A 55 10.82 -1.65 -23.40
CA THR A 55 10.85 -0.25 -22.95
C THR A 55 9.66 0.04 -22.05
N ALA A 56 9.87 -0.10 -20.75
CA ALA A 56 8.96 0.42 -19.76
C ALA A 56 8.92 1.93 -19.98
N ILE A 57 7.72 2.52 -20.04
CA ILE A 57 7.60 3.96 -19.73
C ILE A 57 8.44 4.21 -18.47
N PRO A 58 9.16 5.34 -18.38
CA PRO A 58 10.12 5.55 -17.31
C PRO A 58 9.38 5.31 -16.00
N GLU A 59 9.80 4.26 -15.31
CA GLU A 59 9.44 3.99 -13.93
C GLU A 59 9.81 5.27 -13.21
N VAL A 60 8.82 6.13 -12.98
CA VAL A 60 9.07 7.41 -12.34
C VAL A 60 9.36 7.04 -10.90
N THR A 61 10.62 6.72 -10.65
CA THR A 61 11.18 6.36 -9.36
C THR A 61 11.19 7.65 -8.57
N HIS A 62 10.03 7.98 -8.00
CA HIS A 62 9.90 9.10 -7.09
C HIS A 62 10.67 8.73 -5.83
N ALA A 63 11.80 9.40 -5.64
CA ALA A 63 12.72 9.19 -4.54
C ALA A 63 11.98 9.14 -3.19
N GLY A 64 11.85 7.93 -2.63
CA GLY A 64 11.71 7.63 -1.19
C GLY A 64 10.63 8.35 -0.38
N GLY A 65 9.64 8.97 -1.00
CA GLY A 65 8.60 9.72 -0.30
C GLY A 65 7.64 8.80 0.44
N LYS A 66 7.22 9.20 1.65
CA LYS A 66 6.18 8.50 2.40
C LYS A 66 4.87 8.57 1.62
N LEU A 67 4.29 7.42 1.30
CA LEU A 67 2.96 7.34 0.69
C LEU A 67 1.91 7.79 1.70
N LEU A 68 0.99 8.65 1.25
CA LEU A 68 -0.15 9.16 2.02
C LEU A 68 -1.45 8.75 1.34
N LYS A 69 -2.42 8.27 2.13
CA LYS A 69 -3.77 7.99 1.63
C LYS A 69 -4.58 9.30 1.68
N VAL A 70 -5.09 9.70 0.52
CA VAL A 70 -5.99 10.86 0.40
C VAL A 70 -7.27 10.41 -0.28
N THR A 71 -8.42 10.88 0.20
CA THR A 71 -9.74 10.58 -0.36
C THR A 71 -10.34 11.86 -0.93
N TYR A 72 -10.84 11.79 -2.16
CA TYR A 72 -11.53 12.89 -2.84
C TYR A 72 -12.91 12.41 -3.30
N ASN A 73 -13.87 13.31 -3.37
CA ASN A 73 -15.16 13.03 -3.99
C ASN A 73 -15.04 13.30 -5.49
N VAL A 74 -15.38 12.30 -6.30
CA VAL A 74 -15.28 12.33 -7.77
C VAL A 74 -16.58 11.76 -8.33
N GLN A 75 -16.97 12.18 -9.52
CA GLN A 75 -18.15 11.64 -10.21
C GLN A 75 -17.95 10.15 -10.54
N GLU A 76 -19.01 9.37 -10.40
CA GLU A 76 -19.01 7.91 -10.61
C GLU A 76 -18.54 7.53 -12.02
N GLU A 77 -19.11 8.17 -13.04
CA GLU A 77 -18.78 7.94 -14.46
C GLU A 77 -17.28 8.10 -14.73
N LEU A 78 -16.65 9.14 -14.17
CA LEU A 78 -15.22 9.38 -14.32
C LEU A 78 -14.37 8.30 -13.63
N VAL A 79 -14.83 7.78 -12.48
CA VAL A 79 -14.14 6.69 -11.78
C VAL A 79 -14.21 5.39 -12.59
N GLU A 80 -15.37 5.09 -13.18
CA GLU A 80 -15.53 3.91 -14.04
C GLU A 80 -14.65 3.98 -15.29
N GLU A 81 -14.66 5.11 -15.99
CA GLU A 81 -13.81 5.31 -17.17
C GLU A 81 -12.33 5.18 -16.81
N THR A 82 -11.90 5.77 -15.70
CA THR A 82 -10.51 5.69 -15.21
C THR A 82 -10.11 4.24 -14.93
N ARG A 83 -11.00 3.44 -14.31
CA ARG A 83 -10.74 2.02 -14.04
C ARG A 83 -10.61 1.22 -15.33
N ASN A 84 -11.48 1.47 -16.31
CA ASN A 84 -11.44 0.82 -17.61
C ASN A 84 -10.13 1.14 -18.36
N ALA A 85 -9.69 2.41 -18.34
CA ALA A 85 -8.43 2.82 -18.94
C ALA A 85 -7.23 2.12 -18.29
N VAL A 86 -7.20 2.03 -16.97
CA VAL A 86 -6.13 1.33 -16.25
C VAL A 86 -6.15 -0.16 -16.54
N LEU A 87 -7.32 -0.80 -16.60
CA LEU A 87 -7.45 -2.20 -16.97
C LEU A 87 -6.82 -2.45 -18.35
N ALA A 88 -7.18 -1.63 -19.34
CA ALA A 88 -6.68 -1.74 -20.71
C ALA A 88 -5.16 -1.50 -20.83
N LEU A 89 -4.58 -0.68 -19.95
CA LEU A 89 -3.18 -0.24 -20.01
C LEU A 89 -2.29 -0.87 -18.90
N SER A 90 -2.83 -1.80 -18.12
CA SER A 90 -2.12 -2.49 -17.03
C SER A 90 -1.08 -3.49 -17.52
N GLY A 91 -1.17 -3.89 -18.79
CA GLY A 91 -0.20 -4.77 -19.44
C GLY A 91 1.05 -4.03 -19.95
N PRO A 92 2.06 -4.77 -20.43
CA PRO A 92 3.17 -4.18 -21.18
C PRO A 92 2.65 -3.41 -22.42
N PRO A 93 3.33 -2.34 -22.85
CA PRO A 93 4.57 -1.78 -22.30
C PRO A 93 4.35 -0.82 -21.11
N LEU A 94 3.10 -0.45 -20.83
CA LEU A 94 2.79 0.66 -19.95
C LEU A 94 2.77 0.28 -18.46
N ARG A 95 2.26 -0.91 -18.11
CA ARG A 95 2.10 -1.37 -16.72
C ARG A 95 1.43 -0.32 -15.82
N LEU A 96 0.41 0.35 -16.36
CA LEU A 96 -0.22 1.49 -15.69
C LEU A 96 -1.01 1.03 -14.45
N THR A 97 -0.94 1.82 -13.38
CA THR A 97 -1.73 1.62 -12.17
C THR A 97 -2.58 2.86 -11.88
N LEU A 98 -3.67 2.69 -11.12
CA LEU A 98 -4.52 3.80 -10.69
C LEU A 98 -3.73 4.88 -9.94
N SER A 99 -2.87 4.47 -8.99
CA SER A 99 -2.04 5.40 -8.21
C SER A 99 -1.10 6.21 -9.11
N ALA A 100 -0.44 5.56 -10.08
CA ALA A 100 0.46 6.23 -11.00
C ALA A 100 -0.29 7.19 -11.94
N LEU A 101 -1.48 6.81 -12.41
CA LEU A 101 -2.33 7.70 -13.21
C LEU A 101 -2.70 8.96 -12.43
N VAL A 102 -3.21 8.79 -11.20
CA VAL A 102 -3.64 9.91 -10.36
C VAL A 102 -2.46 10.81 -9.99
N GLU A 103 -1.32 10.24 -9.60
CA GLU A 103 -0.12 11.01 -9.28
C GLU A 103 0.36 11.83 -10.49
N ASN A 104 0.42 11.22 -11.67
CA ASN A 104 0.82 11.90 -12.89
C ASN A 104 -0.17 13.01 -13.29
N ALA A 105 -1.47 12.77 -13.16
CA ALA A 105 -2.50 13.77 -13.43
C ALA A 105 -2.35 14.98 -12.50
N LEU A 106 -2.20 14.75 -11.20
CA LEU A 106 -1.99 15.82 -10.21
C LEU A 106 -0.69 16.61 -10.48
N ARG A 107 0.41 15.92 -10.80
CA ARG A 107 1.69 16.58 -11.12
C ARG A 107 1.59 17.44 -12.37
N ARG A 108 0.95 16.94 -13.43
CA ARG A 108 0.73 17.68 -14.68
C ARG A 108 -0.12 18.92 -14.45
N GLU A 109 -1.22 18.75 -13.72
CA GLU A 109 -2.14 19.85 -13.44
C GLU A 109 -1.49 20.91 -12.54
N LEU A 110 -0.77 20.51 -11.50
CA LEU A 110 0.00 21.45 -10.68
C LEU A 110 1.05 22.19 -11.51
N ALA A 111 1.74 21.52 -12.43
CA ALA A 111 2.69 22.18 -13.33
C ALA A 111 2.01 23.22 -14.23
N ARG A 112 0.81 22.91 -14.75
CA ARG A 112 -0.02 23.83 -15.54
C ARG A 112 -0.42 25.05 -14.70
N LEU A 113 -1.00 24.82 -13.53
CA LEU A 113 -1.46 25.88 -12.63
C LEU A 113 -0.31 26.79 -12.15
N ARG A 114 0.87 26.23 -11.88
CA ARG A 114 2.06 27.04 -11.53
C ARG A 114 2.45 27.97 -12.66
N LYS A 115 2.46 27.48 -13.90
CA LYS A 115 2.78 28.30 -15.08
C LYS A 115 1.76 29.40 -15.30
N GLU A 116 0.47 29.08 -15.21
CA GLU A 116 -0.62 30.02 -15.48
C GLU A 116 -0.80 31.08 -14.38
N HIS A 117 -0.66 30.69 -13.11
CA HIS A 117 -1.05 31.56 -11.99
C HIS A 117 0.09 31.97 -11.06
N ASN A 118 1.27 31.33 -11.15
CA ASN A 118 2.37 31.59 -10.22
C ASN A 118 3.73 31.75 -10.91
N GLY A 119 3.74 32.09 -12.20
CA GLY A 119 4.97 32.32 -12.98
C GLY A 119 5.91 31.11 -13.03
N GLY A 120 5.36 29.91 -12.96
CA GLY A 120 6.08 28.63 -12.91
C GLY A 120 6.61 28.25 -11.52
N LYS A 121 6.44 29.10 -10.50
CA LYS A 121 6.93 28.84 -9.14
C LYS A 121 5.94 27.93 -8.36
N PRO A 122 6.41 27.13 -7.38
CA PRO A 122 5.53 26.39 -6.47
C PRO A 122 4.59 27.31 -5.69
N PHE A 123 3.36 26.85 -5.45
CA PHE A 123 2.42 27.56 -4.58
C PHE A 123 2.93 27.60 -3.14
N GLU A 124 2.72 28.73 -2.48
CA GLU A 124 3.08 28.91 -1.09
C GLU A 124 2.15 28.08 -0.17
N GLY A 125 2.72 27.56 0.92
CA GLY A 125 1.97 26.75 1.88
C GLY A 125 1.09 27.58 2.83
N PRO A 126 0.22 26.93 3.61
CA PRO A 126 -0.54 27.58 4.67
C PRO A 126 0.40 28.34 5.63
N GLY A 127 0.06 29.59 5.97
CA GLY A 127 0.86 30.44 6.88
C GLY A 127 1.82 31.43 6.18
N THR A 128 1.83 31.47 4.86
CA THR A 128 2.49 32.53 4.10
C THR A 128 1.60 33.76 3.99
N ALA A 129 2.21 34.95 4.03
CA ALA A 129 1.47 36.21 3.99
C ALA A 129 0.77 36.33 2.62
N LEU A 130 -0.56 36.28 2.62
CA LEU A 130 -1.36 36.49 1.41
C LEU A 130 -0.92 37.79 0.74
N ARG A 131 -0.64 37.72 -0.57
CA ARG A 131 -0.20 38.87 -1.39
C ARG A 131 -1.23 40.01 -1.46
N GLY A 132 -2.42 39.81 -0.88
CA GLY A 132 -3.45 40.81 -0.62
C GLY A 132 -4.71 40.18 0.02
N GLY A 133 -5.39 40.92 0.91
CA GLY A 133 -6.65 40.52 1.55
C GLY A 133 -6.56 40.06 3.02
N ARG A 134 -7.70 40.10 3.74
CA ARG A 134 -7.80 39.84 5.19
C ARG A 134 -7.25 38.45 5.53
N PRO A 135 -6.31 38.34 6.49
CA PRO A 135 -5.73 37.05 6.88
C PRO A 135 -6.81 36.12 7.47
N ILE A 136 -6.77 34.86 7.04
CA ILE A 136 -7.59 33.77 7.58
C ILE A 136 -6.94 33.33 8.90
N ARG A 137 -7.65 33.49 10.02
CA ARG A 137 -7.24 32.99 11.34
C ARG A 137 -7.73 31.58 11.55
#